data_AF-C8P812-F1
#
_entry.id   AF-C8P812-F1
#
_cell.length_a   1.000
_cell.length_b   1.000
_cell.length_c   1.000
_cell.angle_alpha   90.00
_cell.angle_beta   90.00
_cell.angle_gamma   90.00
#
_symmetry.space_group_name_H-M   'P 1'
#
loop_
_entity.id
_entity.type
_entity.pdbx_description
1 polymer ?
#
loop_
_entity_poly.entity_id
_entity_poly.type
_entity_poly.pdbx_seq_one_letter_code
_entity_poly.pdbx_strand_id
1 'polypeptide(L)'
;MRDNDLMYKREYIRPMMTPQHVYVFRFGKHRLNNRVIIRYSHTWTGRLKINEIDVRLHHQHHPRIFLTESDLIDYLKRHMEKEKKKRASGDDE
;
A
#
# COMPACT_ATOMS: atom_id res chain seq x y z
N MET A 1 4.68 -7.70 14.31
CA MET A 1 3.72 -6.85 13.53
C MET A 1 2.68 -6.17 14.42
N ARG A 2 2.15 -6.86 15.46
CA ARG A 2 1.36 -6.22 16.53
C ARG A 2 2.18 -5.26 17.40
N ASP A 3 3.51 -5.46 17.42
CA ASP A 3 4.47 -4.70 18.23
C ASP A 3 4.66 -3.24 17.80
N ASN A 4 4.18 -2.87 16.59
CA ASN A 4 4.25 -1.49 16.06
C ASN A 4 2.89 -0.78 16.07
N ASP A 5 1.87 -1.29 16.79
CA ASP A 5 0.50 -0.74 16.82
C ASP A 5 -0.15 -0.62 15.42
N LEU A 6 0.31 -1.46 14.48
CA LEU A 6 -0.21 -1.52 13.12
C LEU A 6 -1.39 -2.49 13.09
N MET A 7 -2.60 -1.98 13.35
CA MET A 7 -3.82 -2.73 13.09
C MET A 7 -3.97 -2.91 11.58
N TYR A 8 -4.04 -4.15 11.10
CA TYR A 8 -4.30 -4.45 9.70
C TYR A 8 -5.67 -5.12 9.51
N LYS A 9 -6.40 -4.71 8.47
CA LYS A 9 -7.65 -5.36 8.05
C LYS A 9 -7.56 -5.65 6.55
N ARG A 10 -7.67 -6.93 6.18
CA ARG A 10 -7.82 -7.38 4.79
C ARG A 10 -9.30 -7.40 4.44
N GLU A 11 -9.68 -6.65 3.43
CA GLU A 11 -11.05 -6.58 2.94
C GLU A 11 -11.06 -6.90 1.44
N TYR A 12 -11.86 -7.88 1.07
CA TYR A 12 -12.05 -8.27 -0.33
C TYR A 12 -13.34 -7.63 -0.85
N ILE A 13 -13.24 -6.93 -1.97
CA ILE A 13 -14.39 -6.32 -2.65
C ILE A 13 -14.45 -6.91 -4.06
N ARG A 14 -15.60 -7.50 -4.41
CA ARG A 14 -15.90 -7.94 -5.78
C ARG A 14 -16.67 -6.81 -6.48
N PRO A 15 -16.06 -6.02 -7.37
CA PRO A 15 -16.79 -5.00 -8.10
C PRO A 15 -17.80 -5.66 -9.03
N MET A 16 -19.01 -5.11 -9.06
CA MET A 16 -20.20 -5.72 -9.66
C MET A 16 -20.12 -5.86 -11.20
N MET A 17 -19.23 -5.10 -11.86
CA MET A 17 -19.14 -4.99 -13.33
C MET A 17 -17.72 -5.19 -13.90
N THR A 18 -16.69 -5.47 -13.08
CA THR A 18 -15.30 -5.65 -13.57
C THR A 18 -14.70 -6.98 -13.12
N PRO A 19 -13.90 -7.66 -13.98
CA PRO A 19 -13.26 -8.94 -13.65
C PRO A 19 -12.08 -8.78 -12.67
N GLN A 20 -11.86 -7.58 -12.16
CA GLN A 20 -10.75 -7.27 -11.27
C GLN A 20 -11.18 -7.44 -9.82
N HIS A 21 -10.42 -8.22 -9.10
CA HIS A 21 -10.58 -8.39 -7.67
C HIS A 21 -9.74 -7.36 -6.93
N VAL A 22 -10.23 -6.92 -5.78
CA VAL A 22 -9.54 -5.91 -4.98
C VAL A 22 -9.34 -6.42 -3.57
N TYR A 23 -8.09 -6.38 -3.10
CA TYR A 23 -7.77 -6.45 -1.68
C TYR A 23 -7.47 -5.06 -1.15
N VAL A 24 -8.11 -4.69 -0.05
CA VAL A 24 -7.80 -3.47 0.69
C VAL A 24 -7.13 -3.86 2.00
N PHE A 25 -5.91 -3.38 2.20
CA PHE A 25 -5.14 -3.50 3.43
C PHE A 25 -5.14 -2.14 4.11
N ARG A 26 -5.94 -1.99 5.17
CA ARG A 26 -5.92 -0.77 6.01
C ARG A 26 -4.82 -0.93 7.06
N PHE A 27 -4.06 0.14 7.35
CA PHE A 27 -2.97 0.07 8.33
C PHE A 27 -2.77 1.38 9.11
N GLY A 28 -2.26 1.27 10.33
CA GLY A 28 -2.00 2.41 11.22
C GLY A 28 -3.09 2.64 12.27
N LYS A 29 -2.93 3.70 13.07
CA LYS A 29 -3.87 4.06 14.14
C LYS A 29 -5.24 4.43 13.59
N HIS A 30 -6.29 4.13 14.36
CA HIS A 30 -7.72 4.15 13.95
C HIS A 30 -8.22 5.44 13.26
N ARG A 31 -7.54 6.58 13.44
CA ARG A 31 -7.89 7.87 12.83
C ARG A 31 -7.25 8.14 11.47
N LEU A 32 -6.26 7.33 11.05
CA LEU A 32 -5.53 7.52 9.81
C LEU A 32 -6.09 6.58 8.74
N ASN A 33 -6.60 7.16 7.65
CA ASN A 33 -7.13 6.41 6.50
C ASN A 33 -6.01 5.87 5.58
N ASN A 34 -4.95 5.29 6.15
CA ASN A 34 -3.91 4.67 5.33
C ASN A 34 -4.38 3.31 4.83
N ARG A 35 -4.16 3.07 3.54
CA ARG A 35 -4.54 1.82 2.88
C ARG A 35 -3.64 1.51 1.70
N VAL A 36 -3.33 0.23 1.55
CA VAL A 36 -2.81 -0.35 0.31
C VAL A 36 -3.98 -1.05 -0.38
N ILE A 37 -4.25 -0.69 -1.63
CA ILE A 37 -5.29 -1.29 -2.46
C ILE A 37 -4.57 -2.10 -3.54
N ILE A 38 -4.73 -3.41 -3.52
CA ILE A 38 -4.15 -4.32 -4.50
C ILE A 38 -5.25 -4.75 -5.46
N ARG A 39 -5.12 -4.38 -6.73
CA ARG A 39 -5.96 -4.89 -7.81
C ARG A 39 -5.28 -6.09 -8.43
N TYR A 40 -6.00 -7.19 -8.52
CA TYR A 40 -5.50 -8.42 -9.11
C TYR A 40 -6.56 -9.06 -9.98
N SER A 41 -6.11 -9.87 -10.92
CA SER A 41 -6.97 -10.73 -11.74
C SER A 41 -6.41 -12.15 -11.71
N HIS A 42 -7.22 -13.10 -12.18
CA HIS A 42 -6.74 -14.44 -12.45
C HIS A 42 -6.46 -14.56 -13.94
N THR A 43 -5.33 -15.18 -14.29
CA THR A 43 -5.09 -15.62 -15.67
C THR A 43 -6.10 -16.72 -16.04
N TRP A 44 -6.22 -17.00 -17.33
CA TRP A 44 -7.00 -18.15 -17.80
C TRP A 44 -6.56 -19.49 -17.16
N THR A 45 -5.27 -19.60 -16.81
CA THR A 45 -4.71 -20.75 -16.08
C THR A 45 -4.94 -20.71 -14.55
N GLY A 46 -5.70 -19.74 -14.04
CA GLY A 46 -6.01 -19.58 -12.62
C GLY A 46 -4.89 -18.96 -11.79
N ARG A 47 -3.79 -18.49 -12.38
CA ARG A 47 -2.71 -17.85 -11.64
C ARG A 47 -3.10 -16.42 -11.27
N LEU A 48 -2.81 -16.03 -10.04
CA LEU A 48 -3.02 -14.67 -9.57
C LEU A 48 -2.02 -13.73 -10.25
N LYS A 49 -2.53 -12.69 -10.89
CA LYS A 49 -1.76 -11.60 -11.48
C LYS A 49 -2.10 -10.30 -10.75
N ILE A 50 -1.09 -9.71 -10.11
CA ILE A 50 -1.21 -8.34 -9.59
C ILE A 50 -1.18 -7.39 -10.80
N ASN A 51 -2.19 -6.53 -10.89
CA ASN A 51 -2.29 -5.54 -11.97
C ASN A 51 -1.85 -4.16 -11.49
N GLU A 52 -2.19 -3.82 -10.25
CA GLU A 52 -1.94 -2.49 -9.69
C GLU A 52 -1.86 -2.58 -8.17
N ILE A 53 -0.93 -1.80 -7.60
CA ILE A 53 -0.83 -1.56 -6.16
C ILE A 53 -0.93 -0.05 -5.92
N ASP A 54 -2.02 0.38 -5.29
CA ASP A 54 -2.25 1.79 -4.92
C ASP A 54 -1.99 1.97 -3.42
N VAL A 55 -1.01 2.80 -3.09
CA VAL A 55 -0.71 3.20 -1.71
C VAL A 55 -1.29 4.58 -1.45
N ARG A 56 -2.20 4.63 -0.47
CA ARG A 56 -2.81 5.86 0.02
C ARG A 56 -2.45 6.06 1.47
N LEU A 57 -1.79 7.17 1.75
CA LEU A 57 -1.52 7.63 3.11
C LEU A 57 -2.50 8.73 3.50
N HIS A 58 -2.75 8.86 4.78
CA HIS A 58 -3.54 9.94 5.35
C HIS A 58 -2.88 11.29 5.01
N HIS A 59 -3.69 12.28 4.61
CA HIS A 59 -3.25 13.59 4.07
C HIS A 59 -2.48 13.56 2.73
N GLN A 60 -2.38 12.40 2.06
CA GLN A 60 -1.81 12.34 0.73
C GLN A 60 -2.83 12.79 -0.32
N HIS A 61 -2.56 13.91 -1.01
CA HIS A 61 -3.42 14.45 -2.07
C HIS A 61 -3.42 13.60 -3.36
N HIS A 62 -2.28 13.00 -3.71
CA HIS A 62 -2.14 12.16 -4.90
C HIS A 62 -1.75 10.73 -4.51
N PRO A 63 -2.62 9.72 -4.77
CA PRO A 63 -2.29 8.33 -4.50
C PRO A 63 -1.05 7.90 -5.32
N ARG A 64 -0.21 7.05 -4.74
CA ARG A 64 0.92 6.47 -5.47
C ARG A 64 0.53 5.12 -6.01
N ILE A 65 0.51 5.02 -7.33
CA ILE A 65 0.13 3.82 -8.06
C ILE A 65 1.40 3.14 -8.58
N PHE A 66 1.52 1.85 -8.30
CA PHE A 66 2.64 1.00 -8.71
C PHE A 66 2.11 -0.15 -9.57
N LEU A 67 2.82 -0.49 -10.64
CA LEU A 67 2.45 -1.60 -11.52
C LEU A 67 3.02 -2.94 -11.03
N THR A 68 4.16 -2.89 -10.35
CA THR A 68 4.84 -4.08 -9.82
C THR A 68 5.11 -3.96 -8.32
N GLU A 69 5.29 -5.12 -7.67
CA GLU A 69 5.74 -5.17 -6.28
C GLU A 69 7.14 -4.56 -6.12
N SER A 70 8.02 -4.75 -7.10
CA SER A 70 9.37 -4.17 -7.10
C SER A 70 9.34 -2.65 -7.03
N ASP A 71 8.48 -2.00 -7.82
CA ASP A 71 8.36 -0.52 -7.82
C ASP A 71 7.92 0.01 -6.44
N LEU A 72 6.99 -0.70 -5.81
CA LEU A 72 6.53 -0.40 -4.46
C LEU A 72 7.67 -0.55 -3.45
N ILE A 73 8.39 -1.67 -3.49
CA ILE A 73 9.49 -1.95 -2.56
C ILE A 73 10.59 -0.89 -2.71
N ASP A 74 10.97 -0.54 -3.94
CA ASP A 74 11.99 0.46 -4.20
C ASP A 74 11.57 1.84 -3.72
N TYR A 75 10.31 2.22 -3.90
CA TYR A 75 9.76 3.44 -3.33
C TYR A 75 9.86 3.46 -1.80
N LEU A 76 9.45 2.37 -1.13
CA LEU A 76 9.49 2.27 0.33
C LEU A 76 10.92 2.33 0.86
N LYS A 77 11.88 1.65 0.22
CA LYS A 77 13.30 1.70 0.58
C LYS A 77 13.83 3.13 0.51
N ARG A 78 13.64 3.82 -0.61
CA ARG A 78 14.07 5.22 -0.79
C ARG A 78 13.44 6.15 0.25
N HIS A 79 12.17 5.92 0.57
CA HIS A 79 11.48 6.71 1.59
C HIS A 79 12.07 6.49 2.99
N MET A 80 12.33 5.23 3.38
CA MET A 80 12.98 4.93 4.66
C MET A 80 14.39 5.50 4.76
N GLU A 81 15.18 5.46 3.68
CA GLU A 81 16.52 6.04 3.66
C GLU A 81 16.47 7.57 3.82
N LYS A 82 15.52 8.24 3.17
CA LYS A 82 15.29 9.67 3.34
C LYS A 82 14.93 10.02 4.79
N GLU A 83 14.04 9.25 5.40
CA GLU A 83 13.62 9.46 6.79
C GLU A 83 14.76 9.18 7.79
N LYS A 84 15.58 8.16 7.54
CA LYS A 84 16.80 7.91 8.34
C LYS A 84 17.78 9.07 8.25
N LYS A 85 17.98 9.63 7.05
CA LYS A 85 18.88 10.78 6.84
C LYS A 85 18.39 12.02 7.58
N LYS A 86 17.10 12.34 7.51
CA LYS A 86 16.49 13.47 8.26
C LYS A 86 16.68 13.32 9.77
N ARG A 87 16.38 12.14 10.31
CA ARG A 87 16.56 11.87 11.74
C ARG A 87 18.03 11.99 12.19
N ALA A 88 18.97 11.66 11.29
CA ALA A 88 20.40 11.77 11.57
C ALA A 88 20.93 13.21 11.43
N SER A 89 20.29 14.06 10.63
CA SER A 89 20.67 15.48 10.49
C SER A 89 20.07 16.37 11.59
N GLY A 90 19.14 15.87 12.40
CA GLY A 90 18.55 16.62 13.51
C GLY A 90 17.56 17.70 13.07
N ASP A 91 17.18 17.72 11.80
CA ASP A 91 16.27 18.72 11.21
C ASP A 91 14.77 18.40 11.46
N ASP A 92 14.44 17.84 12.64
CA ASP A 92 13.06 17.70 13.09
C ASP A 92 12.67 18.98 13.88
N GLU A 93 12.42 20.08 13.15
CA GLU A 93 11.74 21.30 13.64
C GLU A 93 10.32 21.39 13.08
#